data_AF-A0AAW9FQK2-F1
#
_entry.id   AF-A0AAW9FQK2-F1
#
_cell.length_a   1.000
_cell.length_b   1.000
_cell.length_c   1.000
_cell.angle_alpha   90.00
_cell.angle_beta   90.00
_cell.angle_gamma   90.00
#
_symmetry.space_group_name_H-M   'P 1'
#
loop_
_entity.id
_entity.type
_entity.pdbx_description
1 polymer ?
#
loop_
_entity_poly.entity_id
_entity_poly.type
_entity_poly.pdbx_seq_one_letter_code
_entity_poly.pdbx_strand_id
1 'polypeptide(L)'
;MHDRRNRDQFLLTALECAEQVGVSIRALRLYEQYGLISPRRTSKQWRLYGSTEIVRLNEILALKTLGLSLRDIAKLLEGQVADLEQTLSLQREALANSKDRAIRGLQVIEGLQSKIRSGGTPSIDDLTNLARETHMTETSTNTAAWRRYEQMRPRDEVPINADLLDTFSGAYETADGTLSIVTNHDGQLAYRIVGQSDIDIFPEGETEFFMKVLPVQIKFCRDHDGRVDGLVHHQNGFEDHARKVAVDPILRIEAEIQQRIRDQKSMPGSADILRRLIEEHARGEPDLDGMAPALAALAIEQKDFIQGELEKAGSLKALSFKGVQQGLDIYDVEFENAKMEWGFAVTHRGKVSHLYLRPAL
;
A
#
# COMPACT_ATOMS: atom_id res chain seq x y z
N MET A 1 -57.18 -11.44 1.19
CA MET A 1 -56.38 -12.15 2.22
C MET A 1 -56.07 -13.55 1.72
N HIS A 2 -54.93 -13.74 1.05
CA HIS A 2 -54.22 -15.02 0.86
C HIS A 2 -53.04 -14.67 -0.05
N ASP A 3 -51.86 -14.45 0.53
CA ASP A 3 -50.55 -14.91 -0.01
C ASP A 3 -49.38 -14.36 0.84
N ARG A 4 -49.38 -14.68 2.14
CA ARG A 4 -48.26 -14.38 3.06
C ARG A 4 -47.61 -15.65 3.62
N ARG A 5 -47.99 -16.83 3.12
CA ARG A 5 -47.60 -18.14 3.69
C ARG A 5 -46.60 -18.94 2.84
N ASN A 6 -46.08 -18.39 1.74
CA ASN A 6 -45.18 -19.15 0.83
C ASN A 6 -43.76 -18.56 0.67
N ARG A 7 -43.34 -17.59 1.49
CA ARG A 7 -41.98 -16.98 1.42
C ARG A 7 -40.93 -17.61 2.35
N ASP A 8 -41.30 -18.54 3.22
CA ASP A 8 -40.42 -19.11 4.27
C ASP A 8 -39.79 -20.48 3.89
N GLN A 9 -39.73 -20.89 2.61
CA GLN A 9 -39.40 -22.28 2.28
C GLN A 9 -37.96 -22.60 1.81
N PHE A 10 -37.07 -21.63 1.65
CA PHE A 10 -35.64 -21.93 1.38
C PHE A 10 -34.74 -20.96 2.12
N LEU A 11 -34.50 -21.27 3.40
CA LEU A 11 -33.44 -20.64 4.19
C LEU A 11 -32.17 -21.46 4.01
N LEU A 12 -31.14 -20.83 3.45
CA LEU A 12 -29.86 -21.46 3.17
C LEU A 12 -28.94 -21.31 4.37
N THR A 13 -28.15 -22.35 4.64
CA THR A 13 -27.00 -22.24 5.54
C THR A 13 -25.92 -21.34 4.93
N ALA A 14 -24.93 -20.95 5.73
CA ALA A 14 -23.83 -20.12 5.23
C ALA A 14 -23.05 -20.77 4.08
N LEU A 15 -22.91 -22.10 4.09
CA LEU A 15 -22.24 -22.83 3.02
C LEU A 15 -23.06 -22.81 1.72
N GLU A 16 -24.34 -23.19 1.80
CA GLU A 16 -25.23 -23.21 0.62
C GLU A 16 -25.40 -21.81 0.02
N CYS A 17 -25.50 -20.78 0.86
CA CYS A 17 -25.58 -19.38 0.42
C CYS A 17 -24.28 -18.93 -0.28
N ALA A 18 -23.13 -19.29 0.29
CA ALA A 18 -21.81 -19.00 -0.27
C ALA A 18 -21.64 -19.63 -1.66
N GLU A 19 -21.99 -20.91 -1.80
CA GLU A 19 -21.94 -21.64 -3.08
C GLU A 19 -22.91 -21.04 -4.11
N GLN A 20 -24.14 -20.72 -3.71
CA GLN A 20 -25.16 -20.21 -4.61
C GLN A 20 -24.83 -18.81 -5.16
N VAL A 21 -24.20 -17.96 -4.34
CA VAL A 21 -23.87 -16.58 -4.70
C VAL A 21 -22.44 -16.45 -5.25
N GLY A 22 -21.64 -17.51 -5.18
CA GLY A 22 -20.27 -17.54 -5.68
C GLY A 22 -19.29 -16.73 -4.82
N VAL A 23 -19.47 -16.76 -3.49
CA VAL A 23 -18.61 -16.05 -2.51
C VAL A 23 -18.14 -17.00 -1.41
N SER A 24 -17.10 -16.65 -0.67
CA SER A 24 -16.67 -17.45 0.48
C SER A 24 -17.57 -17.25 1.71
N ILE A 25 -17.63 -18.25 2.60
CA ILE A 25 -18.32 -18.10 3.91
C ILE A 25 -17.72 -16.94 4.72
N ARG A 26 -16.41 -16.69 4.59
CA ARG A 26 -15.74 -15.53 5.19
C ARG A 26 -16.30 -14.22 4.64
N ALA A 27 -16.52 -14.12 3.33
CA ALA A 27 -17.10 -12.94 2.73
C ALA A 27 -18.51 -12.65 3.27
N LEU A 28 -19.34 -13.69 3.48
CA LEU A 28 -20.65 -13.52 4.11
C LEU A 28 -20.56 -12.96 5.55
N ARG A 29 -19.60 -13.43 6.35
CA ARG A 29 -19.36 -12.89 7.71
C ARG A 29 -18.87 -11.44 7.66
N LEU A 30 -18.00 -11.14 6.70
CA LEU A 30 -17.49 -9.78 6.49
C LEU A 30 -18.63 -8.82 6.09
N TYR A 31 -19.52 -9.24 5.20
CA TYR A 31 -20.67 -8.43 4.81
C TYR A 31 -21.63 -8.19 5.99
N GLU A 32 -21.85 -9.20 6.84
CA GLU A 32 -22.63 -9.01 8.08
C GLU A 32 -21.95 -8.02 9.04
N GLN A 33 -20.62 -8.10 9.20
CA GLN A 33 -19.85 -7.19 10.05
C GLN A 33 -19.94 -5.72 9.60
N TYR A 34 -20.01 -5.50 8.29
CA TYR A 34 -20.17 -4.17 7.70
C TYR A 34 -21.63 -3.71 7.63
N GLY A 35 -22.56 -4.45 8.24
CA GLY A 35 -24.00 -4.13 8.27
C GLY A 35 -24.71 -4.29 6.93
N LEU A 36 -24.03 -4.83 5.91
CA LEU A 36 -24.55 -4.96 4.55
C LEU A 36 -25.62 -6.04 4.42
N ILE A 37 -25.55 -7.06 5.27
CA ILE A 37 -26.54 -8.13 5.37
C ILE A 37 -26.81 -8.42 6.85
N SER A 38 -28.01 -8.92 7.16
CA SER A 38 -28.40 -9.27 8.53
C SER A 38 -29.10 -10.63 8.52
N PRO A 39 -28.35 -11.74 8.45
CA PRO A 39 -28.93 -13.07 8.32
C PRO A 39 -29.74 -13.45 9.57
N ARG A 40 -30.83 -14.18 9.35
CA ARG A 40 -31.62 -14.76 10.45
C ARG A 40 -30.77 -15.79 11.19
N ARG A 41 -31.11 -16.06 12.46
CA ARG A 41 -30.42 -17.08 13.26
C ARG A 41 -31.38 -18.15 13.75
N THR A 42 -30.93 -19.40 13.77
CA THR A 42 -31.66 -20.50 14.42
C THR A 42 -31.62 -20.34 15.95
N SER A 43 -32.42 -21.15 16.66
CA SER A 43 -32.32 -21.28 18.12
C SER A 43 -30.92 -21.71 18.61
N LYS A 44 -30.13 -22.38 17.74
CA LYS A 44 -28.73 -22.75 17.98
C LYS A 44 -27.72 -21.71 17.44
N GLN A 45 -28.17 -20.49 17.15
CA GLN A 45 -27.36 -19.37 16.64
C GLN A 45 -26.69 -19.59 15.27
N TRP A 46 -27.19 -20.52 14.45
CA TRP A 46 -26.69 -20.69 13.08
C TRP A 46 -27.31 -19.67 12.12
N ARG A 47 -26.49 -19.11 11.24
CA ARG A 47 -26.91 -18.14 10.22
C ARG A 47 -27.74 -18.81 9.14
N LEU A 48 -28.86 -18.18 8.81
CA LEU A 48 -29.79 -18.56 7.77
C LEU A 48 -30.02 -17.38 6.84
N TYR A 49 -29.86 -17.63 5.55
CA TYR A 49 -29.97 -16.63 4.49
C TYR A 49 -31.23 -16.93 3.69
N GLY A 50 -32.16 -15.98 3.66
CA GLY A 50 -33.35 -16.05 2.85
C GLY A 50 -33.19 -15.28 1.55
N SER A 51 -34.28 -15.23 0.78
CA SER A 51 -34.34 -14.49 -0.48
C SER A 51 -33.96 -13.01 -0.36
N THR A 52 -34.22 -12.39 0.80
CA THR A 52 -33.92 -10.98 1.04
C THR A 52 -32.40 -10.74 1.14
N GLU A 53 -31.70 -11.63 1.85
CA GLU A 53 -30.24 -11.59 1.93
C GLU A 53 -29.60 -11.92 0.58
N ILE A 54 -30.15 -12.85 -0.19
CA ILE A 54 -29.63 -13.19 -1.53
C ILE A 54 -29.74 -12.01 -2.50
N VAL A 55 -30.87 -11.30 -2.52
CA VAL A 55 -31.01 -10.09 -3.33
C VAL A 55 -29.99 -9.04 -2.92
N ARG A 56 -29.85 -8.78 -1.61
CA ARG A 56 -28.87 -7.84 -1.07
C ARG A 56 -27.44 -8.23 -1.41
N LEU A 57 -27.10 -9.52 -1.38
CA LEU A 57 -25.79 -10.02 -1.76
C LEU A 57 -25.48 -9.79 -3.24
N ASN A 58 -26.45 -9.99 -4.12
CA ASN A 58 -26.28 -9.70 -5.55
C ASN A 58 -26.07 -8.20 -5.82
N GLU A 59 -26.77 -7.32 -5.07
CA GLU A 59 -26.54 -5.87 -5.13
C GLU A 59 -25.12 -5.50 -4.68
N ILE A 60 -24.67 -6.06 -3.55
CA ILE A 60 -23.30 -5.86 -3.05
C ILE A 60 -22.28 -6.32 -4.08
N LEU A 61 -22.48 -7.48 -4.71
CA LEU A 61 -21.58 -7.99 -5.74
C LEU A 61 -21.55 -7.10 -6.98
N ALA A 62 -22.71 -6.64 -7.46
CA ALA A 62 -22.79 -5.72 -8.59
C ALA A 62 -22.14 -4.37 -8.30
N LEU A 63 -22.24 -3.86 -7.07
CA LEU A 63 -21.57 -2.63 -6.67
C LEU A 63 -20.06 -2.84 -6.46
N LYS A 64 -19.66 -4.04 -6.01
CA LYS A 64 -18.26 -4.43 -5.88
C LYS A 64 -17.56 -4.53 -7.24
N THR A 65 -18.26 -4.95 -8.30
CA THR A 65 -17.68 -4.96 -9.66
C THR A 65 -17.42 -3.55 -10.20
N LEU A 66 -18.06 -2.52 -9.63
CA LEU A 66 -17.78 -1.11 -9.94
C LEU A 66 -16.56 -0.56 -9.18
N GLY A 67 -15.94 -1.37 -8.31
CA GLY A 67 -14.76 -0.99 -7.52
C GLY A 67 -15.09 -0.30 -6.19
N LEU A 68 -16.36 -0.29 -5.77
CA LEU A 68 -16.79 0.36 -4.53
C LEU A 68 -16.33 -0.44 -3.29
N SER A 69 -15.89 0.27 -2.25
CA SER A 69 -15.55 -0.36 -0.96
C SER A 69 -16.80 -0.87 -0.24
N LEU A 70 -16.67 -1.85 0.66
CA LEU A 70 -17.82 -2.32 1.44
C LEU A 70 -18.44 -1.21 2.33
N ARG A 71 -17.66 -0.19 2.71
CA ARG A 71 -18.20 0.99 3.44
C ARG A 71 -19.00 1.90 2.52
N ASP A 72 -18.52 2.13 1.30
CA ASP A 72 -19.22 2.98 0.32
C ASP A 72 -20.49 2.28 -0.18
N ILE A 73 -20.43 0.96 -0.35
CA ILE A 73 -21.61 0.13 -0.63
C ILE A 73 -22.62 0.25 0.51
N ALA A 74 -22.18 0.24 1.77
CA ALA A 74 -23.09 0.40 2.92
C ALA A 74 -23.78 1.77 2.90
N LYS A 75 -23.01 2.85 2.76
CA LYS A 75 -23.54 4.22 2.65
C LYS A 75 -24.51 4.39 1.48
N LEU A 76 -24.18 3.81 0.33
CA LEU A 76 -25.02 3.85 -0.86
C LEU A 76 -26.35 3.14 -0.63
N LEU A 77 -26.30 1.94 -0.05
CA LEU A 77 -27.49 1.15 0.27
C LEU A 77 -28.31 1.75 1.42
N GLU A 78 -27.73 2.64 2.22
CA GLU A 78 -28.40 3.48 3.23
C GLU A 78 -29.00 4.77 2.65
N GLY A 79 -28.85 5.03 1.35
CA GLY A 79 -29.46 6.18 0.68
C GLY A 79 -28.68 7.50 0.78
N GLN A 80 -27.39 7.45 1.14
CA GLN A 80 -26.51 8.61 1.16
C GLN A 80 -25.93 8.85 -0.25
N VAL A 81 -26.72 9.50 -1.12
CA VAL A 81 -26.44 9.66 -2.57
C VAL A 81 -25.27 10.60 -2.87
N ALA A 82 -24.97 11.55 -1.99
CA ALA A 82 -23.96 12.59 -2.23
C ALA A 82 -22.52 12.04 -2.38
N ASP A 83 -22.18 10.96 -1.68
CA ASP A 83 -20.86 10.31 -1.78
C ASP A 83 -20.73 9.46 -3.07
N LEU A 84 -21.85 8.96 -3.61
CA LEU A 84 -21.84 8.10 -4.80
C LEU A 84 -21.57 8.89 -6.09
N GLU A 85 -22.20 10.05 -6.27
CA GLU A 85 -22.01 10.87 -7.47
C GLU A 85 -20.54 11.29 -7.61
N GLN A 86 -19.91 11.66 -6.49
CA GLN A 86 -18.48 11.95 -6.44
C GLN A 86 -17.64 10.70 -6.77
N THR A 87 -17.94 9.55 -6.16
CA THR A 87 -17.23 8.29 -6.41
C THR A 87 -17.34 7.83 -7.87
N LEU A 88 -18.53 7.89 -8.47
CA LEU A 88 -18.77 7.55 -9.87
C LEU A 88 -18.10 8.55 -10.82
N SER A 89 -18.08 9.84 -10.47
CA SER A 89 -17.39 10.87 -11.26
C SER A 89 -15.88 10.63 -11.27
N LEU A 90 -15.30 10.32 -10.11
CA LEU A 90 -13.89 9.95 -9.99
C LEU A 90 -13.58 8.66 -10.77
N GLN A 91 -14.48 7.67 -10.75
CA GLN A 91 -14.28 6.40 -11.46
C GLN A 91 -14.36 6.59 -12.97
N ARG A 92 -15.30 7.42 -13.45
CA ARG A 92 -15.40 7.82 -14.85
C ARG A 92 -14.12 8.51 -15.32
N GLU A 93 -13.56 9.39 -14.51
CA GLU A 93 -12.31 10.09 -14.82
C GLU A 93 -11.11 9.13 -14.86
N ALA A 94 -11.01 8.21 -13.90
CA ALA A 94 -9.96 7.19 -13.88
C ALA A 94 -10.01 6.28 -15.13
N LEU A 95 -11.21 5.84 -15.53
CA LEU A 95 -11.44 5.05 -16.73
C LEU A 95 -11.15 5.85 -18.02
N ALA A 96 -11.55 7.12 -18.09
CA ALA A 96 -11.24 7.98 -19.22
C ALA A 96 -9.73 8.17 -19.38
N ASN A 97 -9.02 8.45 -18.28
CA ASN A 97 -7.56 8.57 -18.28
C ASN A 97 -6.88 7.27 -18.68
N SER A 98 -7.38 6.12 -18.22
CA SER A 98 -6.88 4.80 -18.64
C SER A 98 -7.08 4.53 -20.12
N LYS A 99 -8.26 4.89 -20.66
CA LYS A 99 -8.57 4.76 -22.08
C LYS A 99 -7.63 5.62 -22.93
N ASP A 100 -7.43 6.88 -22.55
CA ASP A 100 -6.58 7.80 -23.31
C ASP A 100 -5.10 7.37 -23.24
N ARG A 101 -4.65 6.79 -22.11
CA ARG A 101 -3.34 6.16 -22.00
C ARG A 101 -3.18 4.96 -22.93
N ALA A 102 -4.16 4.05 -22.91
CA ALA A 102 -4.14 2.87 -23.79
C ALA A 102 -4.07 3.28 -25.27
N ILE A 103 -4.81 4.33 -25.66
CA ILE A 103 -4.75 4.89 -27.01
C ILE A 103 -3.34 5.43 -27.33
N ARG A 104 -2.70 6.18 -26.43
CA ARG A 104 -1.34 6.67 -26.64
C ARG A 104 -0.31 5.54 -26.74
N GLY A 105 -0.38 4.55 -25.86
CA GLY A 105 0.49 3.37 -25.90
C GLY A 105 0.35 2.61 -27.22
N LEU A 106 -0.89 2.43 -27.71
CA LEU A 106 -1.15 1.85 -29.03
C LEU A 106 -0.50 2.66 -30.15
N GLN A 107 -0.62 3.99 -30.15
CA GLN A 107 0.01 4.87 -31.16
C GLN A 107 1.53 4.74 -31.17
N VAL A 108 2.17 4.66 -29.99
CA VAL A 108 3.62 4.45 -29.89
C VAL A 108 3.99 3.08 -30.47
N ILE A 109 3.27 2.02 -30.11
CA ILE A 109 3.50 0.67 -30.64
C ILE A 109 3.37 0.66 -32.17
N GLU A 110 2.31 1.26 -32.72
CA GLU A 110 2.08 1.36 -34.16
C GLU A 110 3.22 2.10 -34.87
N GLY A 111 3.69 3.20 -34.29
CA GLY A 111 4.85 3.96 -34.79
C GLY A 111 6.13 3.12 -34.83
N LEU A 112 6.42 2.38 -33.76
CA LEU A 112 7.58 1.48 -33.70
C LEU A 112 7.47 0.31 -34.66
N GLN A 113 6.29 -0.29 -34.79
CA GLN A 113 6.03 -1.34 -35.78
C GLN A 113 6.22 -0.83 -37.22
N SER A 114 5.82 0.42 -37.50
CA SER A 114 6.04 1.05 -38.81
C SER A 114 7.54 1.27 -39.07
N LYS A 115 8.29 1.75 -38.07
CA LYS A 115 9.74 1.95 -38.12
C LYS A 115 10.52 0.64 -38.36
N ILE A 116 10.09 -0.45 -37.73
CA ILE A 116 10.66 -1.78 -37.96
C ILE A 116 10.38 -2.25 -39.39
N ARG A 117 9.15 -2.08 -39.88
CA ARG A 117 8.76 -2.48 -41.24
C ARG A 117 9.50 -1.70 -42.33
N SER A 118 9.89 -0.46 -42.08
CA SER A 118 10.71 0.34 -43.01
C SER A 118 12.22 0.07 -42.91
N GLY A 119 12.64 -0.95 -42.15
CA GLY A 119 14.04 -1.36 -42.01
C GLY A 119 14.83 -0.60 -40.94
N GLY A 120 14.16 0.24 -40.15
CA GLY A 120 14.76 0.93 -39.00
C GLY A 120 14.81 0.06 -37.75
N THR A 121 15.74 0.34 -36.85
CA THR A 121 15.81 -0.28 -35.52
C THR A 121 15.26 0.68 -34.47
N PRO A 122 14.33 0.26 -33.58
CA PRO A 122 13.93 1.05 -32.43
C PRO A 122 15.14 1.37 -31.54
N SER A 123 15.27 2.61 -31.09
CA SER A 123 16.33 2.99 -30.15
C SER A 123 15.97 2.58 -28.71
N ILE A 124 16.94 2.63 -27.81
CA ILE A 124 16.69 2.48 -26.37
C ILE A 124 15.76 3.59 -25.88
N ASP A 125 15.86 4.80 -26.42
CA ASP A 125 14.96 5.91 -26.07
C ASP A 125 13.52 5.65 -26.54
N ASP A 126 13.34 5.05 -27.72
CA ASP A 126 12.03 4.63 -28.22
C ASP A 126 11.39 3.58 -27.29
N LEU A 127 12.19 2.60 -26.83
CA LEU A 127 11.75 1.54 -25.92
C LEU A 127 11.51 2.08 -24.50
N THR A 128 12.30 3.05 -24.06
CA THR A 128 12.12 3.74 -22.77
C THR A 128 10.89 4.65 -22.81
N ASN A 129 10.62 5.29 -23.94
CA ASN A 129 9.40 6.06 -24.15
C ASN A 129 8.17 5.15 -24.20
N LEU A 130 8.26 3.99 -24.86
CA LEU A 130 7.22 2.96 -24.81
C LEU A 130 6.99 2.51 -23.37
N ALA A 131 8.04 2.13 -22.63
CA ALA A 131 7.94 1.75 -21.23
C ALA A 131 7.38 2.87 -20.34
N ARG A 132 7.64 4.14 -20.67
CA ARG A 132 7.04 5.28 -19.97
C ARG A 132 5.55 5.41 -20.27
N GLU A 133 5.16 5.33 -21.54
CA GLU A 133 3.75 5.44 -21.95
C GLU A 133 2.92 4.20 -21.57
N THR A 134 3.55 3.03 -21.40
CA THR A 134 2.88 1.78 -20.97
C THR A 134 3.02 1.48 -19.47
N HIS A 135 4.03 2.02 -18.77
CA HIS A 135 4.33 1.69 -17.37
C HIS A 135 4.66 2.86 -16.42
N MET A 136 4.53 4.15 -16.77
CA MET A 136 4.74 5.20 -15.74
C MET A 136 3.52 5.47 -14.85
N THR A 137 3.63 4.92 -13.63
CA THR A 137 3.04 5.36 -12.35
C THR A 137 1.59 5.81 -12.40
N GLU A 138 0.70 4.86 -12.12
CA GLU A 138 -0.72 5.07 -11.85
C GLU A 138 -0.94 6.03 -10.68
N THR A 139 -0.90 7.32 -10.99
CA THR A 139 -1.21 8.42 -10.10
C THR A 139 -2.51 9.05 -10.57
N SER A 140 -3.58 8.25 -10.65
CA SER A 140 -4.89 8.83 -10.39
C SER A 140 -5.14 8.59 -8.90
N THR A 141 -5.55 9.63 -8.19
CA THR A 141 -5.97 9.59 -6.79
C THR A 141 -7.01 8.49 -6.50
N ASN A 142 -7.66 7.95 -7.54
CA ASN A 142 -8.69 6.92 -7.45
C ASN A 142 -8.17 5.47 -7.51
N THR A 143 -7.12 5.16 -8.30
CA THR A 143 -6.50 3.81 -8.29
C THR A 143 -5.78 3.55 -6.96
N ALA A 144 -5.13 4.58 -6.40
CA ALA A 144 -4.51 4.49 -5.07
C ALA A 144 -5.55 4.29 -3.96
N ALA A 145 -6.72 4.94 -4.04
CA ALA A 145 -7.81 4.75 -3.08
C ALA A 145 -8.36 3.31 -3.09
N TRP A 146 -8.55 2.72 -4.28
CA TRP A 146 -8.97 1.32 -4.39
C TRP A 146 -7.90 0.35 -3.87
N ARG A 147 -6.64 0.56 -4.22
CA ARG A 147 -5.53 -0.25 -3.67
C ARG A 147 -5.45 -0.12 -2.15
N ARG A 148 -5.60 1.09 -1.59
CA ARG A 148 -5.66 1.30 -0.12
C ARG A 148 -6.75 0.45 0.51
N TYR A 149 -7.93 0.44 -0.10
CA TYR A 149 -9.04 -0.39 0.37
C TYR A 149 -8.73 -1.90 0.31
N GLU A 150 -8.23 -2.40 -0.83
CA GLU A 150 -7.83 -3.80 -0.99
C GLU A 150 -6.70 -4.22 -0.02
N GLN A 151 -5.77 -3.32 0.27
CA GLN A 151 -4.66 -3.55 1.21
C GLN A 151 -5.12 -3.56 2.67
N MET A 152 -6.21 -2.85 3.01
CA MET A 152 -6.77 -2.80 4.37
C MET A 152 -7.72 -3.96 4.70
N ARG A 153 -8.12 -4.79 3.74
CA ARG A 153 -9.10 -5.85 3.97
C ARG A 153 -8.53 -6.96 4.90
N PRO A 154 -9.37 -7.63 5.71
CA PRO A 154 -8.91 -8.74 6.54
C PRO A 154 -8.38 -9.91 5.69
N ARG A 155 -7.11 -10.30 5.88
CA ARG A 155 -6.45 -11.41 5.20
C ARG A 155 -6.53 -12.70 6.02
N ASP A 156 -6.50 -13.84 5.33
CA ASP A 156 -6.41 -15.16 5.95
C ASP A 156 -5.10 -15.82 5.58
N GLU A 157 -4.55 -16.50 6.56
CA GLU A 157 -3.38 -17.32 6.35
C GLU A 157 -3.75 -18.58 5.58
N VAL A 158 -3.03 -18.84 4.50
CA VAL A 158 -3.15 -20.02 3.65
C VAL A 158 -1.84 -20.80 3.74
N PRO A 159 -1.82 -21.99 4.35
CA PRO A 159 -0.61 -22.79 4.44
C PRO A 159 -0.03 -23.10 3.05
N ILE A 160 1.29 -22.99 2.92
CA ILE A 160 2.03 -23.32 1.68
C ILE A 160 3.10 -24.37 1.96
N ASN A 161 3.72 -24.90 0.91
CA ASN A 161 4.82 -25.84 1.05
C ASN A 161 6.02 -25.16 1.75
N ALA A 162 6.45 -25.73 2.88
CA ALA A 162 7.57 -25.22 3.68
C ALA A 162 8.89 -25.19 2.89
N ASP A 163 9.08 -26.10 1.93
CA ASP A 163 10.29 -26.14 1.08
C ASP A 163 10.47 -24.87 0.22
N LEU A 164 9.39 -24.10 0.03
CA LEU A 164 9.44 -22.83 -0.72
C LEU A 164 9.98 -21.66 0.11
N LEU A 165 9.90 -21.72 1.43
CA LEU A 165 10.14 -20.57 2.31
C LEU A 165 11.58 -20.07 2.23
N ASP A 166 12.55 -20.99 2.17
CA ASP A 166 13.97 -20.64 2.01
C ASP A 166 14.24 -19.92 0.68
N THR A 167 13.44 -20.17 -0.36
CA THR A 167 13.62 -19.53 -1.67
C THR A 167 13.33 -18.02 -1.64
N PHE A 168 12.47 -17.60 -0.70
CA PHE A 168 12.12 -16.20 -0.47
C PHE A 168 13.12 -15.48 0.44
N SER A 169 13.98 -16.21 1.14
CA SER A 169 15.01 -15.60 1.98
C SER A 169 16.06 -14.87 1.14
N GLY A 170 16.53 -13.74 1.64
CA GLY A 170 17.51 -12.90 0.96
C GLY A 170 17.27 -11.42 1.21
N ALA A 171 17.98 -10.59 0.45
CA ALA A 171 17.89 -9.15 0.57
C ALA A 171 17.35 -8.52 -0.71
N TYR A 172 16.61 -7.43 -0.55
CA TYR A 172 15.82 -6.81 -1.60
C TYR A 172 16.00 -5.29 -1.57
N GLU A 173 16.12 -4.69 -2.75
CA GLU A 173 16.37 -3.25 -2.92
C GLU A 173 15.36 -2.65 -3.91
N THR A 174 14.65 -1.61 -3.49
CA THR A 174 13.74 -0.80 -4.32
C THR A 174 14.51 0.25 -5.13
N ALA A 175 13.85 0.86 -6.12
CA ALA A 175 14.49 1.87 -6.97
C ALA A 175 15.00 3.10 -6.18
N ASP A 176 14.33 3.45 -5.08
CA ASP A 176 14.69 4.57 -4.20
C ASP A 176 15.82 4.24 -3.19
N GLY A 177 16.28 2.99 -3.18
CA GLY A 177 17.35 2.52 -2.32
C GLY A 177 16.91 2.06 -0.93
N THR A 178 15.61 1.88 -0.70
CA THR A 178 15.12 1.18 0.48
C THR A 178 15.58 -0.27 0.46
N LEU A 179 16.18 -0.71 1.56
CA LEU A 179 16.74 -2.04 1.71
C LEU A 179 15.89 -2.84 2.69
N SER A 180 15.55 -4.07 2.29
CA SER A 180 14.83 -5.01 3.15
C SER A 180 15.47 -6.39 3.13
N ILE A 181 15.27 -7.13 4.21
CA ILE A 181 15.77 -8.50 4.39
C ILE A 181 14.59 -9.40 4.75
N VAL A 182 14.50 -10.55 4.08
CA VAL A 182 13.59 -11.64 4.39
C VAL A 182 14.42 -12.79 4.96
N THR A 183 14.01 -13.28 6.13
CA THR A 183 14.62 -14.43 6.80
C THR A 183 13.57 -15.50 7.08
N ASN A 184 13.99 -16.76 7.09
CA ASN A 184 13.16 -17.88 7.51
C ASN A 184 13.61 -18.34 8.91
N HIS A 185 12.71 -18.27 9.90
CA HIS A 185 12.90 -18.79 11.24
C HIS A 185 12.00 -20.00 11.44
N ASP A 186 12.54 -21.20 11.21
CA ASP A 186 11.86 -22.48 11.42
C ASP A 186 10.47 -22.59 10.75
N GLY A 187 10.35 -22.07 9.52
CA GLY A 187 9.11 -22.12 8.74
C GLY A 187 8.22 -20.88 8.90
N GLN A 188 8.65 -19.88 9.67
CA GLN A 188 8.04 -18.56 9.74
C GLN A 188 8.94 -17.54 9.03
N LEU A 189 8.44 -16.91 7.97
CA LEU A 189 9.16 -15.80 7.35
C LEU A 189 9.02 -14.53 8.19
N ALA A 190 10.14 -13.84 8.37
CA ALA A 190 10.21 -12.49 8.92
C ALA A 190 10.72 -11.53 7.84
N TYR A 191 10.06 -10.38 7.73
CA TYR A 191 10.44 -9.26 6.88
C TYR A 191 10.87 -8.09 7.74
N ARG A 192 11.98 -7.45 7.36
CA ARG A 192 12.40 -6.18 7.96
C ARG A 192 12.94 -5.22 6.93
N ILE A 193 12.66 -3.95 7.13
CA ILE A 193 13.41 -2.86 6.53
C ILE A 193 14.70 -2.71 7.34
N VAL A 194 15.84 -2.50 6.67
CA VAL A 194 17.13 -2.36 7.33
C VAL A 194 17.11 -1.23 8.37
N GLY A 195 17.52 -1.55 9.60
CA GLY A 195 17.48 -0.64 10.75
C GLY A 195 16.21 -0.72 11.60
N GLN A 196 15.16 -1.38 11.11
CA GLN A 196 13.91 -1.61 11.82
C GLN A 196 13.82 -3.04 12.36
N SER A 197 12.79 -3.29 13.18
CA SER A 197 12.52 -4.60 13.76
C SER A 197 11.94 -5.58 12.73
N ASP A 198 12.15 -6.88 12.99
CA ASP A 198 11.46 -7.95 12.27
C ASP A 198 9.95 -7.90 12.46
N ILE A 199 9.24 -8.17 11.37
CA ILE A 199 7.80 -8.35 11.34
C ILE A 199 7.50 -9.68 10.64
N ASP A 200 6.77 -10.55 11.32
CA ASP A 200 6.33 -11.81 10.73
C ASP A 200 5.39 -11.56 9.54
N ILE A 201 5.67 -12.26 8.44
CA ILE A 201 4.81 -12.28 7.25
C ILE A 201 4.18 -13.66 7.07
N PHE A 202 2.89 -13.68 6.79
CA PHE A 202 2.08 -14.89 6.74
C PHE A 202 1.63 -15.14 5.30
N PRO A 203 1.66 -16.39 4.82
CA PRO A 203 1.26 -16.69 3.45
C PRO A 203 -0.25 -16.49 3.27
N GLU A 204 -0.64 -15.89 2.15
CA GLU A 204 -2.03 -15.87 1.63
C GLU A 204 -2.14 -16.55 0.25
N GLY A 205 -0.99 -16.89 -0.33
CA GLY A 205 -0.82 -17.61 -1.59
C GLY A 205 0.61 -18.15 -1.66
N GLU A 206 0.96 -18.81 -2.77
CA GLU A 206 2.29 -19.43 -2.93
C GLU A 206 3.42 -18.40 -2.93
N THR A 207 3.17 -17.20 -3.48
CA THR A 207 4.15 -16.11 -3.52
C THR A 207 3.65 -14.84 -2.83
N GLU A 208 2.43 -14.85 -2.31
CA GLU A 208 1.77 -13.71 -1.67
C GLU A 208 1.75 -13.88 -0.15
N PHE A 209 2.21 -12.84 0.54
CA PHE A 209 2.30 -12.78 1.99
C PHE A 209 1.71 -11.46 2.52
N PHE A 210 1.29 -11.46 3.77
CA PHE A 210 0.76 -10.28 4.44
C PHE A 210 1.24 -10.19 5.90
N MET A 211 1.21 -8.98 6.46
CA MET A 211 1.48 -8.76 7.89
C MET A 211 0.17 -8.76 8.69
N LYS A 212 0.16 -9.36 9.88
CA LYS A 212 -1.01 -9.31 10.79
C LYS A 212 -1.11 -7.98 11.55
N VAL A 213 0.02 -7.30 11.74
CA VAL A 213 0.15 -6.08 12.53
C VAL A 213 0.03 -4.79 11.71
N LEU A 214 0.28 -4.87 10.41
CA LEU A 214 0.24 -3.73 9.48
C LEU A 214 -0.52 -4.11 8.21
N PRO A 215 -1.25 -3.17 7.57
CA PRO A 215 -1.93 -3.41 6.30
C PRO A 215 -0.93 -3.37 5.12
N VAL A 216 0.03 -4.30 5.15
CA VAL A 216 1.12 -4.46 4.19
C VAL A 216 1.03 -5.84 3.57
N GLN A 217 1.25 -5.93 2.26
CA GLN A 217 1.44 -7.20 1.57
C GLN A 217 2.74 -7.23 0.79
N ILE A 218 3.26 -8.44 0.63
CA ILE A 218 4.49 -8.73 -0.09
C ILE A 218 4.18 -9.79 -1.12
N LYS A 219 4.46 -9.50 -2.39
CA LYS A 219 4.37 -10.47 -3.46
C LYS A 219 5.76 -10.77 -4.00
N PHE A 220 6.24 -11.99 -3.86
CA PHE A 220 7.51 -12.40 -4.46
C PHE A 220 7.37 -12.59 -5.97
N CYS A 221 8.33 -12.07 -6.71
CA CYS A 221 8.44 -12.24 -8.15
C CYS A 221 9.40 -13.38 -8.47
N ARG A 222 9.14 -14.10 -9.56
CA ARG A 222 10.01 -15.13 -10.09
C ARG A 222 10.41 -14.78 -11.52
N ASP A 223 11.65 -15.10 -11.88
CA ASP A 223 12.14 -15.00 -13.24
C ASP A 223 11.59 -16.15 -14.13
N HIS A 224 11.99 -16.15 -15.40
CA HIS A 224 11.63 -17.18 -16.38
C HIS A 224 12.07 -18.61 -16.00
N ASP A 225 13.07 -18.77 -15.13
CA ASP A 225 13.56 -20.05 -14.62
C ASP A 225 12.86 -20.45 -13.30
N GLY A 226 11.90 -19.64 -12.84
CA GLY A 226 11.16 -19.87 -11.60
C GLY A 226 11.91 -19.47 -10.32
N ARG A 227 13.07 -18.81 -10.44
CA ARG A 227 13.85 -18.34 -9.29
C ARG A 227 13.32 -17.00 -8.80
N VAL A 228 13.30 -16.81 -7.48
CA VAL A 228 12.87 -15.53 -6.90
C VAL A 228 13.90 -14.45 -7.23
N ASP A 229 13.49 -13.45 -7.99
CA ASP A 229 14.34 -12.36 -8.49
C ASP A 229 13.94 -10.98 -7.93
N GLY A 230 12.83 -10.91 -7.20
CA GLY A 230 12.36 -9.68 -6.58
C GLY A 230 11.13 -9.87 -5.70
N LEU A 231 10.60 -8.76 -5.22
CA LEU A 231 9.31 -8.68 -4.56
C LEU A 231 8.62 -7.35 -4.89
N VAL A 232 7.32 -7.30 -4.67
CA VAL A 232 6.51 -6.08 -4.70
C VAL A 232 5.95 -5.83 -3.31
N HIS A 233 6.18 -4.65 -2.78
CA HIS A 233 5.63 -4.18 -1.51
C HIS A 233 4.35 -3.39 -1.76
N HIS A 234 3.26 -3.82 -1.16
CA HIS A 234 1.93 -3.20 -1.31
C HIS A 234 1.54 -2.52 0.00
N GLN A 235 1.53 -1.18 0.01
CA GLN A 235 1.18 -0.39 1.20
C GLN A 235 0.59 0.97 0.82
N ASN A 236 -0.45 1.42 1.54
CA ASN A 236 -1.08 2.73 1.38
C ASN A 236 -1.48 3.10 -0.06
N GLY A 237 -1.85 2.11 -0.86
CA GLY A 237 -2.24 2.28 -2.26
C GLY A 237 -1.08 2.29 -3.24
N PHE A 238 0.15 2.10 -2.75
CA PHE A 238 1.37 2.05 -3.54
C PHE A 238 1.86 0.63 -3.71
N GLU A 239 2.59 0.44 -4.80
CA GLU A 239 3.31 -0.78 -5.14
C GLU A 239 4.76 -0.38 -5.40
N ASP A 240 5.67 -0.89 -4.57
CA ASP A 240 7.10 -0.62 -4.72
C ASP A 240 7.83 -1.90 -5.09
N HIS A 241 8.53 -1.87 -6.22
CA HIS A 241 9.19 -3.03 -6.79
C HIS A 241 10.64 -3.08 -6.29
N ALA A 242 10.97 -4.17 -5.61
CA ALA A 242 12.31 -4.45 -5.14
C ALA A 242 12.93 -5.61 -5.92
N ARG A 243 14.17 -5.43 -6.36
CA ARG A 243 14.98 -6.51 -6.93
C ARG A 243 15.69 -7.28 -5.83
N LYS A 244 15.85 -8.59 -6.00
CA LYS A 244 16.70 -9.41 -5.12
C LYS A 244 18.16 -9.07 -5.39
N VAL A 245 18.94 -8.90 -4.33
CA VAL A 245 20.34 -8.48 -4.38
C VAL A 245 21.19 -9.31 -3.41
N ALA A 246 22.51 -9.18 -3.53
CA ALA A 246 23.44 -9.85 -2.62
C ALA A 246 23.20 -9.36 -1.17
N VAL A 247 23.17 -10.31 -0.23
CA VAL A 247 22.87 -10.02 1.18
C VAL A 247 24.05 -9.39 1.92
N ASP A 248 25.29 -9.77 1.61
CA ASP A 248 26.48 -9.33 2.35
C ASP A 248 26.68 -7.81 2.40
N PRO A 249 26.52 -7.04 1.30
CA PRO A 249 26.62 -5.58 1.37
C PRO A 249 25.54 -4.96 2.26
N ILE A 250 24.34 -5.54 2.28
CA ILE A 250 23.21 -5.02 3.05
C ILE A 250 23.40 -5.28 4.53
N LEU A 251 23.93 -6.45 4.91
CA LEU A 251 24.28 -6.75 6.30
C LEU A 251 25.36 -5.79 6.86
N ARG A 252 26.26 -5.27 6.01
CA ARG A 252 27.22 -4.24 6.42
C ARG A 252 26.54 -2.90 6.71
N ILE A 253 25.67 -2.44 5.81
CA ILE A 253 24.88 -1.21 6.00
C ILE A 253 24.03 -1.33 7.27
N GLU A 254 23.42 -2.50 7.50
CA GLU A 254 22.69 -2.76 8.72
C GLU A 254 23.58 -2.67 9.97
N ALA A 255 24.76 -3.29 9.95
CA ALA A 255 25.67 -3.26 11.09
C ALA A 255 26.08 -1.81 11.43
N GLU A 256 26.25 -0.94 10.42
CA GLU A 256 26.51 0.49 10.61
C GLU A 256 25.33 1.22 11.24
N ILE A 257 24.10 0.94 10.81
CA ILE A 257 22.89 1.53 11.41
C ILE A 257 22.72 1.04 12.85
N GLN A 258 22.93 -0.25 13.12
CA GLN A 258 22.89 -0.80 14.47
C GLN A 258 23.98 -0.22 15.37
N GLN A 259 25.16 0.08 14.82
CA GLN A 259 26.20 0.80 15.55
C GLN A 259 25.75 2.23 15.90
N ARG A 260 25.12 2.96 14.96
CA ARG A 260 24.54 4.29 15.24
C ARG A 260 23.47 4.26 16.32
N ILE A 261 22.63 3.22 16.33
CA ILE A 261 21.61 3.01 17.37
C ILE A 261 22.28 2.77 18.73
N ARG A 262 23.31 1.91 18.79
CA ARG A 262 24.04 1.67 20.06
C ARG A 262 24.76 2.92 20.57
N ASP A 263 25.42 3.63 19.67
CA ASP A 263 26.25 4.80 20.01
C ASP A 263 25.41 6.07 20.15
N GLN A 264 24.12 6.02 19.84
CA GLN A 264 23.23 7.18 19.73
C GLN A 264 23.89 8.29 18.91
N LYS A 265 24.31 7.94 17.67
CA LYS A 265 25.05 8.84 16.78
C LYS A 265 24.29 9.10 15.49
N SER A 266 24.02 10.37 15.22
CA SER A 266 23.36 10.80 13.98
C SER A 266 24.16 10.42 12.73
N MET A 267 23.49 10.35 11.58
CA MET A 267 24.19 10.30 10.30
C MET A 267 24.93 11.62 10.01
N PRO A 268 25.99 11.60 9.17
CA PRO A 268 26.63 12.82 8.70
C PRO A 268 25.63 13.76 8.02
N GLY A 269 25.69 15.06 8.35
CA GLY A 269 24.81 16.08 7.75
C GLY A 269 23.34 16.05 8.20
N SER A 270 23.00 15.22 9.19
CA SER A 270 21.61 15.01 9.64
C SER A 270 20.88 16.31 10.01
N ALA A 271 21.53 17.20 10.77
CA ALA A 271 20.94 18.48 11.17
C ALA A 271 20.65 19.41 9.98
N ASP A 272 21.50 19.39 8.95
CA ASP A 272 21.32 20.23 7.76
C ASP A 272 20.21 19.69 6.86
N ILE A 273 20.11 18.36 6.75
CA ILE A 273 18.99 17.70 6.05
C ILE A 273 17.67 18.04 6.74
N LEU A 274 17.60 17.94 8.08
CA LEU A 274 16.39 18.26 8.82
C LEU A 274 16.01 19.73 8.67
N ARG A 275 16.97 20.65 8.74
CA ARG A 275 16.69 22.08 8.52
C ARG A 275 16.09 22.33 7.14
N ARG A 276 16.66 21.71 6.10
CA ARG A 276 16.14 21.80 4.73
C ARG A 276 14.72 21.25 4.65
N LEU A 277 14.46 20.07 5.23
CA LEU A 277 13.11 19.48 5.27
C LEU A 277 12.09 20.40 5.94
N ILE A 278 12.43 21.01 7.07
CA ILE A 278 11.55 21.97 7.75
C ILE A 278 11.27 23.19 6.86
N GLU A 279 12.29 23.76 6.22
CA GLU A 279 12.15 24.92 5.33
C GLU A 279 11.29 24.63 4.10
N GLU A 280 11.46 23.45 3.49
CA GLU A 280 10.66 22.99 2.36
C GLU A 280 9.18 22.82 2.75
N HIS A 281 8.89 22.16 3.87
CA HIS A 281 7.52 21.96 4.35
C HIS A 281 6.87 23.27 4.83
N ALA A 282 7.62 24.18 5.45
CA ALA A 282 7.14 25.49 5.86
C ALA A 282 6.74 26.38 4.66
N ARG A 283 7.40 26.21 3.51
CA ARG A 283 7.00 26.86 2.25
C ARG A 283 5.84 26.17 1.54
N GLY A 284 5.40 25.00 2.01
CA GLY A 284 4.46 24.15 1.30
C GLY A 284 5.07 23.54 0.02
N GLU A 285 6.39 23.44 -0.10
CA GLU A 285 7.07 22.92 -1.28
C GLU A 285 8.07 21.82 -0.87
N PRO A 286 7.60 20.67 -0.33
CA PRO A 286 8.47 19.54 -0.02
C PRO A 286 9.20 19.04 -1.27
N ASP A 287 10.49 18.67 -1.14
CA ASP A 287 11.25 18.02 -2.22
C ASP A 287 10.75 16.58 -2.42
N LEU A 288 9.75 16.42 -3.27
CA LEU A 288 9.13 15.12 -3.57
C LEU A 288 10.09 14.17 -4.29
N ASP A 289 11.00 14.69 -5.11
CA ASP A 289 12.00 13.88 -5.83
C ASP A 289 13.09 13.37 -4.88
N GLY A 290 13.42 14.15 -3.85
CA GLY A 290 14.29 13.77 -2.74
C GLY A 290 13.70 12.73 -1.78
N MET A 291 12.42 12.36 -1.93
CA MET A 291 11.75 11.39 -1.07
C MET A 291 11.58 10.02 -1.74
N ALA A 292 11.41 8.99 -0.91
CA ALA A 292 10.84 7.71 -1.31
C ALA A 292 9.41 7.91 -1.84
N PRO A 293 8.95 7.19 -2.89
CA PRO A 293 7.63 7.42 -3.49
C PRO A 293 6.47 7.37 -2.50
N ALA A 294 6.49 6.41 -1.56
CA ALA A 294 5.47 6.29 -0.53
C ALA A 294 5.44 7.51 0.41
N LEU A 295 6.61 8.05 0.76
CA LEU A 295 6.72 9.25 1.58
C LEU A 295 6.32 10.51 0.81
N ALA A 296 6.74 10.63 -0.46
CA ALA A 296 6.36 11.75 -1.33
C ALA A 296 4.85 11.89 -1.44
N ALA A 297 4.13 10.77 -1.59
CA ALA A 297 2.67 10.78 -1.62
C ALA A 297 2.04 11.26 -0.30
N LEU A 298 2.57 10.83 0.85
CA LEU A 298 2.12 11.31 2.15
C LEU A 298 2.42 12.80 2.32
N ALA A 299 3.57 13.27 1.84
CA ALA A 299 3.94 14.68 1.87
C ALA A 299 2.98 15.52 1.03
N ILE A 300 2.53 15.03 -0.14
CA ILE A 300 1.48 15.69 -0.94
C ILE A 300 0.16 15.75 -0.15
N GLU A 301 -0.28 14.61 0.41
CA GLU A 301 -1.57 14.49 1.10
C GLU A 301 -1.65 15.33 2.38
N GLN A 302 -0.54 15.48 3.10
CA GLN A 302 -0.47 16.18 4.38
C GLN A 302 0.10 17.60 4.26
N LYS A 303 0.47 18.05 3.06
CA LYS A 303 1.16 19.32 2.81
C LYS A 303 0.52 20.50 3.53
N ASP A 304 -0.78 20.74 3.29
CA ASP A 304 -1.48 21.91 3.81
C ASP A 304 -1.59 21.86 5.34
N PHE A 305 -1.76 20.66 5.90
CA PHE A 305 -1.80 20.45 7.34
C PHE A 305 -0.44 20.75 7.99
N ILE A 306 0.64 20.16 7.47
CA ILE A 306 1.99 20.34 8.00
C ILE A 306 2.43 21.81 7.86
N GLN A 307 2.16 22.43 6.71
CA GLN A 307 2.45 23.84 6.49
C GLN A 307 1.72 24.72 7.51
N GLY A 308 0.41 24.51 7.71
CA GLY A 308 -0.37 25.28 8.67
C GLY A 308 0.10 25.11 10.12
N GLU A 309 0.57 23.91 10.51
CA GLU A 309 1.17 23.70 11.83
C GLU A 309 2.53 24.40 11.99
N LEU A 310 3.36 24.41 10.94
CA LEU A 310 4.64 25.11 10.92
C LEU A 310 4.47 26.64 10.94
N GLU A 311 3.46 27.17 10.24
CA GLU A 311 3.12 28.60 10.28
C GLU A 311 2.74 29.06 11.69
N LYS A 312 1.95 28.25 12.43
CA LYS A 312 1.63 28.53 13.84
C LYS A 312 2.86 28.42 14.74
N ALA A 313 3.71 27.42 14.50
CA ALA A 313 4.93 27.18 15.26
C ALA A 313 5.92 28.35 15.14
N GLY A 314 5.95 29.04 14.00
CA GLY A 314 6.79 30.20 13.74
C GLY A 314 8.22 29.83 13.33
N SER A 315 9.16 30.77 13.48
CA SER A 315 10.54 30.58 13.01
C SER A 315 11.28 29.48 13.78
N LEU A 316 12.06 28.65 13.05
CA LEU A 316 12.96 27.66 13.67
C LEU A 316 14.01 28.38 14.52
N LYS A 317 14.13 28.00 15.80
CA LYS A 317 15.11 28.56 16.75
C LYS A 317 16.28 27.62 16.98
N ALA A 318 16.02 26.33 17.20
CA ALA A 318 17.07 25.36 17.52
C ALA A 318 16.72 23.93 17.08
N LEU A 319 17.77 23.16 16.80
CA LEU A 319 17.71 21.71 16.57
C LEU A 319 18.60 21.03 17.61
N SER A 320 18.03 20.15 18.43
CA SER A 320 18.76 19.37 19.43
C SER A 320 18.66 17.89 19.11
N PHE A 321 19.79 17.25 18.79
CA PHE A 321 19.80 15.83 18.52
C PHE A 321 19.48 15.05 19.79
N LYS A 322 18.48 14.16 19.69
CA LYS A 322 17.94 13.38 20.81
C LYS A 322 18.51 11.97 20.83
N GLY A 323 18.73 11.37 19.67
CA GLY A 323 19.18 10.00 19.56
C GLY A 323 18.82 9.33 18.24
N VAL A 324 19.12 8.04 18.16
CA VAL A 324 18.74 7.17 17.04
C VAL A 324 17.84 6.05 17.57
N GLN A 325 16.65 5.89 16.97
CA GLN A 325 15.73 4.79 17.29
C GLN A 325 15.19 4.16 16.01
N GLN A 326 15.23 2.83 15.90
CA GLN A 326 14.82 2.10 14.70
C GLN A 326 15.46 2.63 13.40
N GLY A 327 16.70 3.12 13.50
CA GLY A 327 17.46 3.69 12.39
C GLY A 327 17.13 5.15 12.04
N LEU A 328 16.12 5.75 12.68
CA LEU A 328 15.77 7.15 12.49
C LEU A 328 16.62 8.05 13.38
N ASP A 329 17.13 9.14 12.83
CA ASP A 329 17.69 10.23 13.61
C ASP A 329 16.55 11.08 14.16
N ILE A 330 16.55 11.32 15.47
CA ILE A 330 15.50 12.03 16.18
C ILE A 330 16.06 13.34 16.73
N TYR A 331 15.30 14.41 16.54
CA TYR A 331 15.61 15.75 17.02
C TYR A 331 14.43 16.31 17.79
N ASP A 332 14.73 16.97 18.91
CA ASP A 332 13.83 17.97 19.47
C ASP A 332 14.05 19.29 18.71
N VAL A 333 12.97 19.80 18.12
CA VAL A 333 12.93 20.97 17.25
C VAL A 333 12.19 22.08 17.98
N GLU A 334 12.91 23.17 18.25
CA GLU A 334 12.35 24.35 18.92
C GLU A 334 12.04 25.42 17.89
N PHE A 335 10.75 25.76 17.80
CA PHE A 335 10.24 26.90 17.06
C PHE A 335 9.92 28.05 18.02
N GLU A 336 9.57 29.21 17.49
CA GLU A 336 9.22 30.40 18.26
C GLU A 336 8.05 30.19 19.23
N ASN A 337 7.01 29.45 18.80
CA ASN A 337 5.77 29.26 19.54
C ASN A 337 5.48 27.79 19.89
N ALA A 338 6.37 26.86 19.51
CA ALA A 338 6.12 25.43 19.68
C ALA A 338 7.42 24.62 19.85
N LYS A 339 7.30 23.43 20.44
CA LYS A 339 8.34 22.40 20.45
C LYS A 339 7.78 21.11 19.86
N MET A 340 8.53 20.51 18.95
CA MET A 340 8.15 19.32 18.23
C MET A 340 9.29 18.31 18.25
N GLU A 341 8.98 17.03 18.22
CA GLU A 341 9.95 15.98 17.93
C GLU A 341 9.83 15.60 16.45
N TRP A 342 10.97 15.58 15.77
CA TRP A 342 11.07 15.18 14.37
C TRP A 342 11.98 13.96 14.27
N GLY A 343 11.55 12.95 13.52
CA GLY A 343 12.37 11.77 13.24
C GLY A 343 12.39 11.47 11.75
N PHE A 344 13.56 11.17 11.21
CA PHE A 344 13.70 10.87 9.79
C PHE A 344 14.83 9.87 9.50
N ALA A 345 14.77 9.25 8.32
CA ALA A 345 15.81 8.35 7.82
C ALA A 345 16.06 8.59 6.34
N VAL A 346 17.30 8.34 5.91
CA VAL A 346 17.75 8.50 4.52
C VAL A 346 18.27 7.16 4.00
N THR A 347 17.90 6.81 2.78
CA THR A 347 18.37 5.61 2.11
C THR A 347 19.85 5.73 1.74
N HIS A 348 20.50 4.61 1.44
CA HIS A 348 21.88 4.63 0.95
C HIS A 348 22.05 5.38 -0.39
N ARG A 349 20.95 5.68 -1.09
CA ARG A 349 20.91 6.50 -2.31
C ARG A 349 20.60 7.98 -2.05
N GLY A 350 20.51 8.40 -0.78
CA GLY A 350 20.31 9.79 -0.40
C GLY A 350 18.86 10.28 -0.39
N LYS A 351 17.88 9.39 -0.60
CA LYS A 351 16.45 9.76 -0.53
C LYS A 351 15.94 9.67 0.90
N VAL A 352 15.07 10.59 1.30
CA VAL A 352 14.37 10.51 2.59
C VAL A 352 13.33 9.41 2.51
N SER A 353 13.48 8.35 3.30
CA SER A 353 12.58 7.19 3.29
C SER A 353 11.47 7.31 4.33
N HIS A 354 11.77 7.94 5.46
CA HIS A 354 10.86 8.11 6.58
C HIS A 354 10.97 9.53 7.12
N LEU A 355 9.84 10.11 7.46
CA LEU A 355 9.74 11.39 8.14
C LEU A 355 8.48 11.37 9.01
N TYR A 356 8.63 11.73 10.29
CA TYR A 356 7.50 12.04 11.16
C TYR A 356 7.79 13.31 11.94
N LEU A 357 6.71 13.99 12.32
CA LEU A 357 6.72 15.07 13.30
C LEU A 357 5.57 14.85 14.30
N ARG A 358 5.81 15.19 15.56
CA ARG A 358 4.80 15.15 16.62
C ARG A 358 5.07 16.23 17.67
N PRO A 359 4.07 16.65 18.46
CA PRO A 359 4.31 17.52 19.61
C PRO A 359 5.37 16.90 20.54
N ALA A 360 6.30 17.71 21.03
CA ALA A 360 7.24 17.26 22.06
C ALA A 360 6.49 17.02 23.37
N LEU A 361 6.78 15.90 24.05
CA LEU A 361 6.19 15.54 25.34
C LEU A 361 6.74 16.37 26.49
#